data_AF-A0A918YLW0-F1
#
_entry.id   AF-A0A918YLW0-F1
#
_cell.length_a   1.000
_cell.length_b   1.000
_cell.length_c   1.000
_cell.angle_alpha   90.00
_cell.angle_beta   90.00
_cell.angle_gamma   90.00
#
_symmetry.space_group_name_H-M   'P 1'
#
loop_
_entity.id
_entity.type
_entity.pdbx_description
1 polymer ?
#
loop_
_entity_poly.entity_id
_entity_poly.type
_entity_poly.pdbx_seq_one_letter_code
_entity_poly.pdbx_strand_id
1 'polypeptide(L)'
;MTRPPDLLARAAHCYEQTGDYAQAARCHDEAGHPLKAAELWEQAGDPVRAADHWVRGGRPRRAAECLLSARRFEAAAECFERGGDLLAAGWTLVTRTRSYATAEHLFAVAESRTDGERLRRRLGRQLATARAYGESEALLRTLTDVPERIGSLAPARERAEAETWAVTAADHIRRPDLAALVFAASYRAGVTGCADRWQHWAARALGDTTGVPAGPAPPAPPPGPD
;
A
#
# COMPACT_ATOMS: atom_id res chain seq x y z
N MET A 1 -12.20 23.95 -40.20
CA MET A 1 -11.42 22.70 -40.04
C MET A 1 -11.29 22.43 -38.55
N THR A 2 -12.05 21.48 -38.01
CA THR A 2 -11.88 21.01 -36.63
C THR A 2 -10.50 20.37 -36.50
N ARG A 3 -9.73 20.78 -35.49
CA ARG A 3 -8.38 20.25 -35.27
C ARG A 3 -8.50 18.76 -34.88
N PRO A 4 -7.59 17.88 -35.34
CA PRO A 4 -7.59 16.46 -34.97
C PRO A 4 -7.77 16.18 -33.46
N PRO A 5 -7.13 16.91 -32.52
CA PRO A 5 -7.36 16.71 -31.08
C PRO A 5 -8.78 17.05 -30.60
N ASP A 6 -9.49 17.97 -31.26
CA ASP A 6 -10.87 18.33 -30.93
C ASP A 6 -11.85 17.21 -31.33
N LEU A 7 -11.57 16.50 -32.42
CA LEU A 7 -12.34 15.33 -32.84
C LEU A 7 -12.12 14.14 -31.90
N LEU A 8 -10.88 13.90 -31.47
CA LEU A 8 -10.55 12.85 -30.51
C LEU A 8 -11.22 13.08 -29.16
N ALA A 9 -11.22 14.31 -28.66
CA ALA A 9 -11.90 14.66 -27.41
C ALA A 9 -13.42 14.42 -27.49
N ARG A 10 -14.06 14.78 -28.61
CA ARG A 10 -15.49 14.54 -28.82
C ARG A 10 -15.81 13.05 -28.95
N ALA A 11 -14.98 12.29 -29.68
CA ALA A 11 -15.12 10.84 -29.79
C ALA A 11 -14.98 10.16 -28.42
N ALA A 12 -13.98 10.56 -27.64
CA ALA A 12 -13.78 10.06 -26.28
C ALA A 12 -15.01 10.31 -25.41
N HIS A 13 -15.58 11.52 -25.45
CA HIS A 13 -16.79 11.84 -24.71
C HIS A 13 -17.97 10.95 -25.11
N CYS A 14 -18.19 10.71 -26.41
CA CYS A 14 -19.22 9.79 -26.87
C CYS A 14 -19.02 8.37 -26.32
N TYR A 15 -17.79 7.84 -26.34
CA TYR A 15 -17.48 6.53 -25.80
C TYR A 15 -17.64 6.45 -24.27
N GLU A 16 -17.29 7.50 -23.54
CA GLU A 16 -17.53 7.60 -22.09
C GLU A 16 -19.04 7.54 -21.78
N GLN A 17 -19.88 8.24 -22.55
CA GLN A 17 -21.34 8.22 -22.36
C GLN A 17 -21.96 6.84 -22.63
N THR A 18 -21.36 6.05 -23.52
CA THR A 18 -21.81 4.68 -23.81
C THR A 18 -21.17 3.63 -22.89
N GLY A 19 -20.30 4.04 -21.96
CA GLY A 19 -19.57 3.16 -21.06
C GLY A 19 -18.45 2.35 -21.72
N ASP A 20 -18.06 2.67 -22.96
CA ASP A 20 -16.92 2.05 -23.64
C ASP A 20 -15.62 2.75 -23.24
N TYR A 21 -15.24 2.54 -21.98
CA TYR A 21 -14.08 3.20 -21.39
C TYR A 21 -12.77 2.82 -22.10
N ALA A 22 -12.68 1.65 -22.71
CA ALA A 22 -11.50 1.21 -23.46
C ALA A 22 -11.27 2.06 -24.72
N GLN A 23 -12.32 2.33 -25.49
CA GLN A 23 -12.20 3.20 -26.66
C GLN A 23 -12.01 4.67 -26.25
N ALA A 24 -12.72 5.12 -25.22
CA ALA A 24 -12.51 6.45 -24.66
C ALA A 24 -11.05 6.67 -24.24
N ALA A 25 -10.45 5.69 -23.56
CA ALA A 25 -9.06 5.75 -23.13
C ALA A 25 -8.09 5.86 -24.31
N ARG A 26 -8.32 5.11 -25.40
CA ARG A 26 -7.50 5.22 -26.64
C ARG A 26 -7.59 6.61 -27.25
N CYS A 27 -8.79 7.17 -27.36
CA CYS A 27 -8.96 8.53 -27.88
C CYS A 27 -8.24 9.58 -27.03
N HIS A 28 -8.27 9.45 -25.69
CA HIS A 28 -7.51 10.34 -24.81
C HIS A 28 -6.00 10.12 -24.88
N ASP A 29 -5.53 8.89 -25.06
CA ASP A 29 -4.09 8.61 -25.24
C ASP A 29 -3.58 9.24 -26.56
N GLU A 30 -4.31 9.05 -27.65
CA GLU A 30 -4.00 9.68 -28.96
C GLU A 30 -4.09 11.21 -28.91
N ALA A 31 -4.97 11.77 -28.07
CA ALA A 31 -5.07 13.20 -27.82
C ALA A 31 -3.94 13.75 -26.92
N GLY A 32 -3.05 12.90 -26.40
CA GLY A 32 -1.95 13.30 -25.53
C GLY A 32 -2.36 13.55 -24.08
N HIS A 33 -3.45 12.94 -23.61
CA HIS A 33 -3.95 13.04 -22.24
C HIS A 33 -3.74 11.71 -21.47
N PRO A 34 -2.49 11.33 -21.14
CA PRO A 34 -2.19 10.02 -20.57
C PRO A 34 -2.84 9.79 -19.20
N LEU A 35 -3.01 10.83 -18.38
CA LEU A 35 -3.64 10.70 -17.07
C LEU A 35 -5.13 10.33 -17.19
N LYS A 36 -5.85 10.98 -18.12
CA LYS A 36 -7.27 10.68 -18.35
C LYS A 36 -7.45 9.30 -18.97
N ALA A 37 -6.57 8.94 -19.91
CA ALA A 37 -6.54 7.59 -20.46
C ALA A 37 -6.29 6.53 -19.38
N ALA A 38 -5.39 6.80 -18.42
CA ALA A 38 -5.13 5.88 -17.31
C ALA A 38 -6.37 5.63 -16.44
N GLU A 39 -7.09 6.68 -16.05
CA GLU A 39 -8.35 6.57 -15.27
C GLU A 39 -9.40 5.74 -16.02
N LEU A 40 -9.53 5.95 -17.33
CA LEU A 40 -10.48 5.22 -18.16
C LEU A 40 -10.06 3.75 -18.34
N TRP A 41 -8.76 3.45 -18.40
CA TRP A 41 -8.29 2.07 -18.39
C TRP A 41 -8.57 1.35 -17.06
N GLU A 42 -8.50 2.05 -15.92
CA GLU A 42 -8.94 1.49 -14.63
C GLU A 42 -10.44 1.17 -14.65
N GLN A 43 -11.27 2.09 -15.17
CA GLN A 43 -12.72 1.87 -15.31
C GLN A 43 -13.06 0.75 -16.29
N ALA A 44 -12.25 0.58 -17.33
CA ALA A 44 -12.34 -0.53 -18.28
C ALA A 44 -11.90 -1.88 -17.68
N GLY A 45 -11.37 -1.90 -16.45
CA GLY A 45 -10.88 -3.11 -15.79
C GLY A 45 -9.54 -3.61 -16.35
N ASP A 46 -8.75 -2.76 -17.00
CA ASP A 46 -7.42 -3.10 -17.50
C ASP A 46 -6.32 -2.36 -16.72
N PRO A 47 -5.92 -2.88 -15.54
CA PRO A 47 -4.94 -2.25 -14.69
C PRO A 47 -3.53 -2.21 -15.31
N VAL A 48 -3.20 -3.12 -16.24
CA VAL A 48 -1.89 -3.14 -16.89
C VAL A 48 -1.76 -1.94 -17.83
N ARG A 49 -2.77 -1.72 -18.69
CA ARG A 49 -2.80 -0.53 -19.53
C ARG A 49 -2.89 0.73 -18.69
N ALA A 50 -3.69 0.76 -17.63
CA ALA A 50 -3.73 1.91 -16.72
C ALA A 50 -2.34 2.26 -16.18
N ALA A 51 -1.58 1.26 -15.74
CA ALA A 51 -0.23 1.46 -15.22
C ALA A 51 0.71 2.11 -16.24
N ASP A 52 0.73 1.63 -17.48
CA ASP A 52 1.57 2.19 -18.55
C ASP A 52 1.28 3.68 -18.79
N HIS A 53 0.00 4.07 -18.73
CA HIS A 53 -0.42 5.45 -18.92
C HIS A 53 -0.13 6.31 -17.68
N TRP A 54 -0.25 5.76 -16.47
CA TRP A 54 0.18 6.45 -15.23
C TRP A 54 1.68 6.71 -15.21
N VAL A 55 2.51 5.76 -15.68
CA VAL A 55 3.95 5.96 -15.83
C VAL A 55 4.23 7.09 -16.81
N ARG A 56 3.61 7.08 -17.99
CA ARG A 56 3.73 8.15 -18.99
C ARG A 56 3.27 9.51 -18.46
N GLY A 57 2.24 9.53 -17.63
CA GLY A 57 1.73 10.73 -16.96
C GLY A 57 2.54 11.19 -15.73
N GLY A 58 3.66 10.54 -15.41
CA GLY A 58 4.48 10.93 -14.25
C GLY A 58 3.81 10.66 -12.90
N ARG A 59 3.01 9.58 -12.82
CA ARG A 59 2.36 9.10 -11.59
C ARG A 59 2.78 7.64 -11.29
N PRO A 60 4.09 7.39 -11.04
CA PRO A 60 4.61 6.03 -10.87
C PRO A 60 3.99 5.27 -9.67
N ARG A 61 3.60 5.99 -8.60
CA ARG A 61 2.92 5.38 -7.45
C ARG A 61 1.56 4.78 -7.82
N ARG A 62 0.74 5.49 -8.60
CA ARG A 62 -0.54 4.95 -9.09
C ARG A 62 -0.33 3.79 -10.05
N ALA A 63 0.67 3.88 -10.92
CA ALA A 63 1.02 2.77 -11.78
C ALA A 63 1.35 1.49 -10.99
N ALA A 64 2.11 1.63 -9.90
CA ALA A 64 2.42 0.52 -9.01
C ALA A 64 1.16 -0.08 -8.36
N GLU A 65 0.21 0.75 -7.91
CA GLU A 65 -1.07 0.29 -7.35
C GLU A 65 -1.90 -0.50 -8.37
N CYS A 66 -1.96 -0.07 -9.63
CA CYS A 66 -2.58 -0.84 -10.71
C CYS A 66 -1.84 -2.18 -10.95
N LEU A 67 -0.50 -2.17 -10.98
CA LEU A 67 0.28 -3.39 -11.19
C LEU A 67 0.12 -4.38 -10.02
N LEU A 68 -0.05 -3.89 -8.79
CA LEU A 68 -0.37 -4.73 -7.63
C LEU A 68 -1.73 -5.42 -7.81
N SER A 69 -2.76 -4.72 -8.28
CA SER A 69 -4.08 -5.33 -8.54
C SER A 69 -4.02 -6.34 -9.69
N ALA A 70 -3.14 -6.11 -10.67
CA ALA A 70 -2.83 -7.04 -11.76
C ALA A 70 -1.90 -8.21 -11.37
N ARG A 71 -1.47 -8.30 -10.10
CA ARG A 71 -0.47 -9.26 -9.57
C ARG A 71 0.89 -9.24 -10.29
N ARG A 72 1.26 -8.11 -10.89
CA ARG A 72 2.60 -7.89 -11.49
C ARG A 72 3.52 -7.25 -10.45
N PHE A 73 3.95 -8.04 -9.47
CA PHE A 73 4.59 -7.53 -8.26
C PHE A 73 5.98 -6.93 -8.49
N GLU A 74 6.79 -7.53 -9.35
CA GLU A 74 8.13 -7.04 -9.70
C GLU A 74 8.03 -5.69 -10.41
N ALA A 75 7.17 -5.58 -11.42
CA ALA A 75 6.92 -4.32 -12.13
C ALA A 75 6.33 -3.24 -11.20
N ALA A 76 5.49 -3.63 -10.23
CA ALA A 76 4.98 -2.70 -9.23
C ALA A 76 6.10 -2.15 -8.34
N ALA A 77 7.02 -3.02 -7.89
CA ALA A 77 8.19 -2.61 -7.10
C ALA A 77 9.10 -1.66 -7.88
N GLU A 78 9.37 -1.94 -9.15
CA GLU A 78 10.13 -1.04 -10.05
C GLU A 78 9.44 0.33 -10.20
N CYS A 79 8.11 0.35 -10.30
CA CYS A 79 7.36 1.60 -10.36
C CYS A 79 7.45 2.39 -9.05
N PHE A 80 7.35 1.74 -7.89
CA PHE A 80 7.57 2.40 -6.61
C PHE A 80 9.00 2.97 -6.49
N GLU A 81 10.00 2.20 -6.90
CA GLU A 81 11.41 2.62 -6.89
C GLU A 81 11.64 3.84 -7.79
N ARG A 82 11.13 3.83 -9.03
CA ARG A 82 11.17 4.98 -9.95
C ARG A 82 10.43 6.20 -9.41
N GLY A 83 9.41 5.98 -8.57
CA GLY A 83 8.69 7.03 -7.85
C GLY A 83 9.39 7.53 -6.58
N GLY A 84 10.52 6.95 -6.20
CA GLY A 84 11.26 7.26 -4.97
C GLY A 84 10.67 6.64 -3.69
N ASP A 85 9.62 5.81 -3.79
CA ASP A 85 9.04 5.11 -2.64
C ASP A 85 9.75 3.77 -2.40
N LEU A 86 11.01 3.86 -1.98
CA LEU A 86 11.89 2.71 -1.75
C LEU A 86 11.34 1.76 -0.68
N LEU A 87 10.61 2.30 0.31
CA LEU A 87 9.95 1.51 1.34
C LEU A 87 8.84 0.64 0.72
N ALA A 88 7.93 1.21 -0.06
CA ALA A 88 6.87 0.44 -0.73
C ALA A 88 7.43 -0.57 -1.74
N ALA A 89 8.51 -0.23 -2.46
CA ALA A 89 9.19 -1.13 -3.39
C ALA A 89 9.75 -2.35 -2.64
N GLY A 90 10.59 -2.13 -1.62
CA GLY A 90 11.16 -3.20 -0.80
C GLY A 90 10.07 -4.05 -0.14
N TRP A 91 9.02 -3.42 0.38
CA TRP A 91 7.92 -4.12 1.03
C TRP A 91 7.15 -5.03 0.08
N THR A 92 6.89 -4.55 -1.14
CA THR A 92 6.26 -5.35 -2.20
C THR A 92 7.10 -6.58 -2.51
N LEU A 93 8.42 -6.41 -2.67
CA LEU A 93 9.33 -7.51 -2.94
C LEU A 93 9.36 -8.54 -1.80
N VAL A 94 9.44 -8.12 -0.54
CA VAL A 94 9.45 -9.06 0.61
C VAL A 94 8.15 -9.83 0.75
N THR A 95 7.00 -9.15 0.59
CA THR A 95 5.69 -9.74 0.91
C THR A 95 5.07 -10.49 -0.25
N ARG A 96 5.35 -10.08 -1.49
CA ARG A 96 4.71 -10.64 -2.71
C ARG A 96 5.65 -11.47 -3.58
N THR A 97 6.97 -11.31 -3.42
CA THR A 97 7.98 -12.01 -4.23
C THR A 97 8.95 -12.81 -3.34
N ARG A 98 9.97 -13.40 -3.97
CA ARG A 98 11.10 -14.04 -3.28
C ARG A 98 12.42 -13.26 -3.42
N SER A 99 12.36 -12.02 -3.90
CA SER A 99 13.53 -11.15 -4.13
C SER A 99 14.00 -10.46 -2.85
N TYR A 100 14.39 -11.25 -1.85
CA TYR A 100 14.71 -10.74 -0.51
C TYR A 100 15.98 -9.89 -0.49
N ALA A 101 17.03 -10.29 -1.22
CA ALA A 101 18.28 -9.52 -1.29
C ALA A 101 18.08 -8.12 -1.88
N THR A 102 17.31 -8.01 -2.96
CA THR A 102 16.95 -6.70 -3.56
C THR A 102 16.16 -5.86 -2.56
N ALA A 103 15.20 -6.46 -1.86
CA ALA A 103 14.43 -5.75 -0.86
C ALA A 103 15.30 -5.27 0.33
N GLU A 104 16.22 -6.09 0.81
CA GLU A 104 17.19 -5.69 1.85
C GLU A 104 18.03 -4.50 1.39
N HIS A 105 18.49 -4.50 0.14
CA HIS A 105 19.21 -3.38 -0.43
C HIS A 105 18.35 -2.11 -0.47
N LEU A 106 17.11 -2.19 -0.97
CA LEU A 106 16.18 -1.05 -1.00
C LEU A 106 15.92 -0.48 0.40
N PHE A 107 15.71 -1.34 1.40
CA PHE A 107 15.61 -0.87 2.79
C PHE A 107 16.93 -0.32 3.33
N ALA A 108 18.09 -0.76 2.86
CA ALA A 108 19.38 -0.21 3.28
C ALA A 108 19.61 1.21 2.72
N VAL A 109 19.19 1.48 1.48
CA VAL A 109 19.34 2.79 0.85
C VAL A 109 18.19 3.75 1.12
N ALA A 110 17.02 3.26 1.56
CA ALA A 110 15.88 4.11 1.88
C ALA A 110 16.19 5.07 3.03
N GLU A 111 16.11 6.38 2.78
CA GLU A 111 16.11 7.38 3.84
C GLU A 111 14.81 7.30 4.65
N SER A 112 14.90 7.57 5.95
CA SER A 112 13.73 7.61 6.83
C SER A 112 13.69 8.93 7.56
N ARG A 113 12.74 9.77 7.20
CA ARG A 113 12.58 11.15 7.69
C ARG A 113 11.71 11.20 8.93
N THR A 114 10.77 10.26 9.05
CA THR A 114 9.83 10.19 10.17
C THR A 114 9.99 8.92 11.00
N ASP A 115 9.43 8.92 12.20
CA ASP A 115 9.40 7.78 13.10
C ASP A 115 8.63 6.59 12.51
N GLY A 116 7.53 6.85 11.80
CA GLY A 116 6.76 5.81 11.12
C GLY A 116 7.52 5.20 9.94
N GLU A 117 8.27 5.99 9.17
CA GLU A 117 9.18 5.48 8.14
C GLU A 117 10.30 4.64 8.74
N ARG A 118 10.92 5.10 9.84
CA ARG A 118 11.97 4.34 10.54
C ARG A 118 11.45 2.99 11.05
N LEU A 119 10.24 2.96 11.61
CA LEU A 119 9.61 1.73 12.07
C LEU A 119 9.34 0.77 10.90
N ARG A 120 8.72 1.26 9.83
CA ARG A 120 8.43 0.47 8.63
C ARG A 120 9.69 -0.07 7.97
N ARG A 121 10.72 0.75 7.81
CA ARG A 121 12.04 0.33 7.30
C ARG A 121 12.64 -0.79 8.14
N ARG A 122 12.58 -0.68 9.48
CA ARG A 122 13.06 -1.72 10.40
C ARG A 122 12.27 -3.02 10.22
N LEU A 123 10.94 -2.96 10.22
CA LEU A 123 10.07 -4.12 10.01
C LEU A 123 10.35 -4.78 8.66
N GLY A 124 10.46 -3.99 7.58
CA GLY A 124 10.75 -4.47 6.23
C GLY A 124 12.08 -5.20 6.13
N ARG A 125 13.16 -4.61 6.65
CA ARG A 125 14.49 -5.23 6.65
C ARG A 125 14.50 -6.54 7.44
N GLN A 126 13.95 -6.53 8.66
CA GLN A 126 13.92 -7.73 9.50
C GLN A 126 13.02 -8.82 8.92
N LEU A 127 11.91 -8.46 8.26
CA LEU A 127 11.07 -9.42 7.55
C LEU A 127 11.79 -10.02 6.35
N ALA A 128 12.57 -9.22 5.60
CA ALA A 128 13.40 -9.73 4.51
C ALA A 128 14.40 -10.78 5.01
N THR A 129 15.11 -10.48 6.09
CA THR A 129 16.07 -11.40 6.74
C THR A 129 15.37 -12.65 7.28
N ALA A 130 14.22 -12.49 7.96
CA ALA A 130 13.43 -13.61 8.46
C ALA A 130 12.95 -14.55 7.34
N ARG A 131 12.57 -13.99 6.18
CA ARG A 131 12.10 -14.77 5.02
C ARG A 131 13.24 -15.37 4.20
N ALA A 132 14.41 -14.74 4.18
CA ALA A 132 15.59 -15.23 3.47
C ALA A 132 16.32 -16.33 4.25
N TYR A 133 16.49 -16.15 5.56
CA TYR A 133 17.37 -16.97 6.40
C TYR A 133 16.64 -17.69 7.55
N GLY A 134 15.35 -17.42 7.78
CA GLY A 134 14.58 -17.99 8.90
C GLY A 134 14.77 -17.25 10.23
N GLU A 135 15.61 -16.23 10.28
CA GLU A 135 15.97 -15.49 11.50
C GLU A 135 14.88 -14.48 11.89
N SER A 136 13.94 -14.91 12.74
CA SER A 136 12.78 -14.08 13.11
C SER A 136 12.94 -13.32 14.43
N GLU A 137 14.02 -13.54 15.19
CA GLU A 137 14.18 -13.00 16.55
C GLU A 137 14.13 -11.45 16.60
N ALA A 138 14.85 -10.79 15.70
CA ALA A 138 14.85 -9.33 15.62
C ALA A 138 13.48 -8.76 15.24
N LEU A 139 12.77 -9.45 14.33
CA LEU A 139 11.41 -9.08 13.93
C LEU A 139 10.42 -9.27 15.08
N LEU A 140 10.51 -10.38 15.82
CA LEU A 140 9.66 -10.67 16.97
C LEU A 140 9.79 -9.59 18.03
N ARG A 141 11.03 -9.23 18.42
CA ARG A 141 11.28 -8.13 19.37
C ARG A 141 10.63 -6.83 18.90
N THR A 142 10.86 -6.47 17.64
CA THR A 142 10.32 -5.21 17.09
C THR A 142 8.80 -5.21 17.08
N LEU A 143 8.16 -6.33 16.71
CA LEU A 143 6.70 -6.47 16.70
C LEU A 143 6.09 -6.38 18.11
N THR A 144 6.78 -6.90 19.14
CA THR A 144 6.36 -6.76 20.55
C THR A 144 6.37 -5.30 21.01
N ASP A 145 7.28 -4.48 20.48
CA ASP A 145 7.37 -3.05 20.83
C ASP A 145 6.38 -2.15 20.04
N VAL A 146 5.84 -2.62 18.90
CA VAL A 146 4.94 -1.82 18.05
C VAL A 146 3.71 -1.28 18.81
N PRO A 147 2.99 -2.09 19.63
CA PRO A 147 1.82 -1.63 20.38
C PRO A 147 2.06 -0.38 21.24
N GLU A 148 3.25 -0.22 21.81
CA GLU A 148 3.60 0.93 22.67
C GLU A 148 3.94 2.17 21.83
N ARG A 149 4.47 1.96 20.62
CA ARG A 149 4.95 3.04 19.74
C ARG A 149 3.88 3.60 18.81
N ILE A 150 2.88 2.80 18.43
CA ILE A 150 1.94 3.20 17.38
C ILE A 150 1.13 4.45 17.75
N GLY A 151 0.83 4.66 19.03
CA GLY A 151 0.12 5.85 19.51
C GLY A 151 0.91 7.15 19.34
N SER A 152 2.25 7.09 19.41
CA SER A 152 3.10 8.27 19.32
C SER A 152 3.47 8.64 17.87
N LEU A 153 3.13 7.83 16.88
CA LEU A 153 3.44 8.15 15.48
C LEU A 153 2.50 9.24 14.98
N ALA A 154 3.09 10.25 14.35
CA ALA A 154 2.42 11.34 13.67
C ALA A 154 3.06 11.58 12.30
N PRO A 155 2.27 11.90 11.26
CA PRO A 155 0.82 12.11 11.26
C PRO A 155 -0.01 10.82 11.35
N ALA A 156 -1.34 10.94 11.49
CA ALA A 156 -2.26 9.79 11.62
C ALA A 156 -2.13 8.74 10.50
N ARG A 157 -1.76 9.17 9.30
CA ARG A 157 -1.45 8.28 8.18
C ARG A 157 -0.32 7.30 8.49
N GLU A 158 0.71 7.73 9.21
CA GLU A 158 1.84 6.86 9.57
C GLU A 158 1.43 5.75 10.53
N ARG A 159 0.47 6.02 11.43
CA ARG A 159 -0.09 4.98 12.30
C ARG A 159 -0.74 3.87 11.49
N ALA A 160 -1.57 4.24 10.50
CA ALA A 160 -2.26 3.28 9.64
C ALA A 160 -1.28 2.47 8.76
N GLU A 161 -0.25 3.14 8.21
CA GLU A 161 0.78 2.47 7.41
C GLU A 161 1.63 1.51 8.27
N ALA A 162 2.01 1.93 9.49
CA ALA A 162 2.75 1.09 10.44
C ALA A 162 1.92 -0.11 10.94
N GLU A 163 0.64 0.09 11.27
CA GLU A 163 -0.30 -0.99 11.62
C GLU A 163 -0.31 -2.06 10.52
N THR A 164 -0.54 -1.63 9.28
CA THR A 164 -0.66 -2.52 8.12
C THR A 164 0.62 -3.35 7.93
N TRP A 165 1.78 -2.72 8.05
CA TRP A 165 3.07 -3.41 7.89
C TRP A 165 3.35 -4.37 9.04
N ALA A 166 3.11 -3.96 10.28
CA ALA A 166 3.34 -4.81 11.45
C ALA A 166 2.43 -6.04 11.46
N VAL A 167 1.13 -5.88 11.17
CA VAL A 167 0.18 -6.99 11.05
C VAL A 167 0.60 -7.95 9.94
N THR A 168 0.94 -7.43 8.76
CA THR A 168 1.36 -8.26 7.62
C THR A 168 2.68 -9.00 7.91
N ALA A 169 3.63 -8.37 8.61
CA ALA A 169 4.86 -9.03 9.04
C ALA A 169 4.58 -10.16 10.03
N ALA A 170 3.70 -9.93 11.02
CA ALA A 170 3.27 -10.94 11.98
C ALA A 170 2.59 -12.14 11.30
N ASP A 171 1.73 -11.90 10.30
CA ASP A 171 1.13 -12.94 9.47
C ASP A 171 2.20 -13.79 8.75
N HIS A 172 3.23 -13.17 8.19
CA HIS A 172 4.29 -13.88 7.47
C HIS A 172 5.14 -14.78 8.35
N ILE A 173 5.28 -14.47 9.65
CA ILE A 173 5.98 -15.33 10.62
C ILE A 173 5.01 -16.21 11.43
N ARG A 174 3.72 -16.27 11.04
CA ARG A 174 2.68 -17.07 11.70
C ARG A 174 2.50 -16.73 13.19
N ARG A 175 2.48 -15.44 13.52
CA ARG A 175 2.23 -14.92 14.87
C ARG A 175 0.94 -14.08 14.93
N PRO A 176 -0.24 -14.72 14.84
CA PRO A 176 -1.52 -14.01 14.87
C PRO A 176 -1.78 -13.29 16.20
N ASP A 177 -1.15 -13.75 17.29
CA ASP A 177 -1.17 -13.09 18.59
C ASP A 177 -0.56 -11.68 18.55
N LEU A 178 0.58 -11.52 17.86
CA LEU A 178 1.23 -10.22 17.69
C LEU A 178 0.41 -9.29 16.79
N ALA A 179 -0.19 -9.83 15.71
CA ALA A 179 -1.10 -9.06 14.85
C ALA A 179 -2.30 -8.52 15.64
N ALA A 180 -2.93 -9.34 16.48
CA ALA A 180 -4.04 -8.92 17.33
C ALA A 180 -3.64 -7.83 18.33
N LEU A 181 -2.44 -7.92 18.93
CA LEU A 181 -1.92 -6.86 19.83
C LEU A 181 -1.71 -5.53 19.10
N VAL A 182 -1.19 -5.57 17.87
CA VAL A 182 -1.02 -4.37 17.04
C VAL A 182 -2.38 -3.74 16.72
N PHE A 183 -3.38 -4.54 16.33
CA PHE A 183 -4.73 -4.01 16.09
C PHE A 183 -5.36 -3.40 17.35
N ALA A 184 -5.25 -4.09 18.50
CA ALA A 184 -5.77 -3.57 19.77
C ALA A 184 -5.14 -2.22 20.14
N ALA A 185 -3.82 -2.08 19.96
CA ALA A 185 -3.12 -0.82 20.19
C ALA A 185 -3.52 0.26 19.18
N SER A 186 -3.66 -0.09 17.90
CA SER A 186 -4.05 0.85 16.85
C SER A 186 -5.49 1.35 17.04
N TYR A 187 -6.39 0.48 17.48
CA TYR A 187 -7.75 0.85 17.86
C TYR A 187 -7.75 1.85 19.02
N ARG A 188 -6.97 1.60 20.08
CA ARG A 188 -6.82 2.55 21.20
C ARG A 188 -6.17 3.87 20.79
N ALA A 189 -5.28 3.85 19.80
CA ALA A 189 -4.61 5.03 19.24
C ALA A 189 -5.48 5.82 18.24
N GLY A 190 -6.75 5.45 18.04
CA GLY A 190 -7.66 6.17 17.14
C GLY A 190 -7.27 6.03 15.66
N VAL A 191 -6.67 4.90 15.26
CA VAL A 191 -6.29 4.68 13.85
C VAL A 191 -7.54 4.49 12.99
N THR A 192 -7.71 5.34 11.99
CA THR A 192 -8.89 5.35 11.11
C THR A 192 -9.03 4.03 10.34
N GLY A 193 -10.24 3.47 10.33
CA GLY A 193 -10.55 2.19 9.67
C GLY A 193 -9.90 0.96 10.30
N CYS A 194 -9.29 1.08 11.49
CA CYS A 194 -8.66 -0.04 12.19
C CYS A 194 -9.69 -1.14 12.53
N ALA A 195 -10.89 -0.78 12.99
CA ALA A 195 -11.92 -1.75 13.35
C ALA A 195 -12.29 -2.64 12.17
N ASP A 196 -12.58 -2.04 11.01
CA ASP A 196 -12.89 -2.76 9.78
C ASP A 196 -11.74 -3.69 9.39
N ARG A 197 -10.50 -3.18 9.35
CA ARG A 197 -9.33 -4.01 9.01
C ARG A 197 -9.13 -5.16 10.00
N TRP A 198 -9.33 -4.92 11.29
CA TRP A 198 -9.22 -5.95 12.32
C TRP A 198 -10.30 -7.02 12.15
N GLN A 199 -11.55 -6.64 11.91
CA GLN A 199 -12.63 -7.60 11.66
C GLN A 199 -12.36 -8.48 10.43
N HIS A 200 -11.97 -7.86 9.31
CA HIS A 200 -11.64 -8.59 8.09
C HIS A 200 -10.43 -9.53 8.30
N TRP A 201 -9.41 -9.06 9.02
CA TRP A 201 -8.25 -9.89 9.35
C TRP A 201 -8.64 -11.05 10.27
N ALA A 202 -9.42 -10.83 11.33
CA ALA A 202 -9.78 -11.84 12.31
C ALA A 202 -10.66 -12.94 11.69
N ALA A 203 -11.65 -12.55 10.88
CA ALA A 203 -12.46 -13.50 10.11
C ALA A 203 -11.59 -14.39 9.21
N ARG A 204 -10.57 -13.83 8.54
CA ARG A 204 -9.67 -14.56 7.63
C ARG A 204 -8.63 -15.41 8.36
N ALA A 205 -8.01 -14.88 9.41
CA ALA A 205 -6.84 -15.46 10.06
C ALA A 205 -7.18 -16.34 11.27
N LEU A 206 -8.25 -16.01 11.99
CA LEU A 206 -8.71 -16.72 13.19
C LEU A 206 -10.00 -17.52 12.94
N GLY A 207 -10.75 -17.21 11.87
CA GLY A 207 -12.03 -17.82 11.58
C GLY A 207 -13.19 -17.29 12.44
N ASP A 208 -12.94 -16.25 13.25
CA ASP A 208 -13.90 -15.66 14.17
C ASP A 208 -13.59 -14.16 14.36
N THR A 209 -14.62 -13.38 14.66
CA THR A 209 -14.55 -11.94 14.97
C THR A 209 -15.05 -11.62 16.38
N THR A 210 -15.40 -12.63 17.17
CA THR A 210 -15.87 -12.47 18.54
C THR A 210 -14.83 -11.71 19.38
N GLY A 211 -15.26 -10.61 20.02
CA GLY A 211 -14.40 -9.74 20.82
C GLY A 211 -13.63 -8.69 20.02
N VAL A 212 -13.72 -8.67 18.69
CA VAL A 212 -13.16 -7.61 17.84
C VAL A 212 -14.14 -6.43 17.76
N PRO A 213 -13.69 -5.18 17.96
CA PRO A 213 -14.55 -4.01 17.85
C PRO A 213 -15.21 -3.87 16.46
N ALA A 214 -16.47 -3.45 16.44
CA ALA A 214 -17.24 -3.18 15.21
C ALA A 214 -17.48 -1.68 14.93
N GLY A 215 -17.17 -0.82 15.90
CA GLY A 215 -17.40 0.63 15.82
C GLY A 215 -16.13 1.41 15.46
N PRO A 216 -16.24 2.70 15.14
CA PRO A 216 -15.09 3.56 14.93
C PRO A 216 -14.22 3.61 16.19
N ALA A 217 -12.91 3.69 15.96
CA ALA A 217 -11.94 3.82 17.04
C ALA A 217 -12.26 5.06 17.91
N PRO A 218 -12.06 4.98 19.24
CA PRO A 218 -12.21 6.15 20.10
C PRO A 218 -11.30 7.30 19.63
N PRO A 219 -11.67 8.57 19.90
CA PRO A 219 -10.80 9.68 19.62
C PRO A 219 -9.45 9.46 20.31
N ALA A 220 -8.36 9.76 19.60
CA ALA A 220 -7.02 9.58 20.14
C ALA A 220 -6.89 10.33 21.48
N PRO A 221 -6.28 9.73 22.51
CA PRO A 221 -6.09 10.41 23.78
C PRO A 221 -5.32 11.72 23.57
N PRO A 222 -5.65 12.79 24.31
CA PRO A 222 -4.90 14.05 24.22
C PRO A 222 -3.42 13.79 24.54
N PRO A 223 -2.48 14.55 23.95
CA PRO A 223 -1.08 14.45 24.34
C PRO A 223 -0.99 14.67 25.86
N GLY A 224 -0.32 13.75 26.55
CA GLY A 224 -0.10 13.88 27.99
C GLY A 224 0.65 15.17 28.31
N PRO A 225 0.49 15.75 29.51
CA PRO A 225 1.23 16.94 29.88
C PRO A 225 2.74 16.64 29.84
N ASP A 226 3.49 17.52 29.18
CA ASP A 226 4.96 17.53 29.15
C ASP A 226 5.58 17.63 30.55
#